data_AF-A0A3M2AQ87-F1
#
_entry.id   AF-A0A3M2AQ87-F1
#
_cell.length_a   1.000
_cell.length_b   1.000
_cell.length_c   1.000
_cell.angle_alpha   90.00
_cell.angle_beta   90.00
_cell.angle_gamma   90.00
#
_symmetry.space_group_name_H-M   'P 1'
#
loop_
_entity.id
_entity.type
_entity.pdbx_description
1 polymer ?
#
loop_
_entity_poly.entity_id
_entity_poly.type
_entity_poly.pdbx_seq_one_letter_code
_entity_poly.pdbx_strand_id
1 'polypeptide(L)' 'MRLLEVKNKKVAQRLADRLIKKGKVVAQVEEVKELNKELVKKANVVIVVRNSEGISEALD' A
#
# COMPACT_ATOMS: atom_id res chain seq x y z
N MET A 1 -5.17 9.22 -9.35
CA MET A 1 -4.54 8.35 -8.32
C MET A 1 -4.62 6.90 -8.79
N ARG A 2 -3.54 6.11 -8.70
CA ARG A 2 -3.55 4.66 -8.94
C ARG A 2 -3.43 3.91 -7.62
N LEU A 3 -4.20 2.84 -7.43
CA LEU A 3 -4.17 2.01 -6.23
C LEU A 3 -3.46 0.69 -6.54
N LEU A 4 -2.56 0.25 -5.66
CA LEU A 4 -1.87 -1.03 -5.73
C LEU A 4 -2.02 -1.75 -4.40
N GLU A 5 -2.67 -2.91 -4.40
CA GLU A 5 -2.67 -3.78 -3.22
C GLU A 5 -1.48 -4.73 -3.30
N VAL A 6 -0.70 -4.79 -2.22
CA VAL A 6 0.50 -5.62 -2.14
C VAL A 6 0.46 -6.42 -0.85
N LYS A 7 0.56 -7.74 -0.95
CA LYS A 7 0.52 -8.65 0.22
C LYS A 7 1.84 -8.71 1.00
N ASN A 8 2.95 -8.29 0.39
CA ASN A 8 4.29 -8.44 0.93
C ASN A 8 4.95 -7.08 1.16
N LYS A 9 5.31 -6.79 2.41
CA LYS A 9 5.95 -5.53 2.83
C LYS A 9 7.27 -5.25 2.11
N LYS A 10 8.11 -6.26 1.89
CA LYS A 10 9.39 -6.10 1.15
C LYS A 10 9.16 -5.72 -0.31
N VAL A 11 8.14 -6.30 -0.95
CA VAL A 11 7.77 -5.98 -2.33
C VAL A 11 7.20 -4.57 -2.41
N ALA A 12 6.34 -4.19 -1.45
CA ALA A 12 5.77 -2.86 -1.36
C ALA A 12 6.84 -1.77 -1.22
N GLN A 13 7.86 -2.01 -0.38
CA GLN A 13 8.99 -1.10 -0.19
C GLN A 13 9.78 -0.90 -1.49
N ARG A 14 10.17 -1.99 -2.16
CA ARG A 14 10.91 -1.93 -3.44
C ARG A 14 10.12 -1.21 -4.53
N LEU A 15 8.80 -1.38 -4.54
CA LEU A 15 7.90 -0.68 -5.46
C LEU A 15 7.85 0.82 -5.15
N ALA A 16 7.69 1.18 -3.87
CA ALA A 16 7.69 2.57 -3.43
C ALA A 16 8.98 3.29 -3.85
N ASP A 17 10.15 2.70 -3.55
CA ASP A 17 11.45 3.29 -3.90
C ASP A 17 11.59 3.52 -5.41
N ARG A 18 11.12 2.56 -6.22
CA ARG A 18 11.16 2.67 -7.69
C ARG A 18 10.23 3.77 -8.19
N LEU A 19 9.06 3.92 -7.60
CA LEU A 19 8.08 4.95 -7.98
C LEU A 19 8.55 6.35 -7.57
N ILE A 20 9.16 6.48 -6.39
CA ILE A 20 9.78 7.71 -5.90
C ILE A 20 10.92 8.13 -6.84
N LYS A 21 11.80 7.20 -7.23
CA LYS A 21 12.87 7.46 -8.23
C LYS A 21 12.35 7.94 -9.59
N LYS A 22 11.10 7.65 -9.92
CA LYS A 22 10.42 8.13 -11.14
C LYS A 22 9.67 9.46 -10.93
N GLY A 23 9.89 10.14 -9.81
CA GLY A 23 9.26 11.41 -9.47
C GLY A 23 7.76 11.29 -9.15
N LYS A 24 7.29 10.12 -8.69
CA LYS A 24 5.89 9.93 -8.29
C LYS A 24 5.73 10.17 -6.80
N VAL A 25 4.64 10.86 -6.43
CA VAL A 25 4.18 10.95 -5.04
C VAL A 25 3.50 9.64 -4.68
N VAL A 26 4.05 8.92 -3.72
CA VAL A 26 3.56 7.61 -3.26
C VAL A 26 3.05 7.73 -1.84
N ALA A 27 1.84 7.24 -1.59
CA ALA A 27 1.34 7.01 -0.23
C ALA A 27 1.32 5.51 0.05
N GLN A 28 1.68 5.11 1.26
CA GLN A 28 1.59 3.73 1.71
C GLN A 28 0.62 3.69 2.89
N VAL A 29 -0.36 2.81 2.83
CA VAL A 29 -1.41 2.64 3.84
C VAL A 29 -1.58 1.17 4.17
N GLU A 30 -2.06 0.86 5.36
CA GLU A 30 -2.32 -0.53 5.77
C GLU A 30 -3.78 -0.90 5.49
N GLU A 31 -4.68 0.07 5.58
CA GLU A 31 -6.10 -0.12 5.34
C GLU A 31 -6.66 0.77 4.23
N VAL A 32 -7.65 0.24 3.50
CA VAL A 32 -8.40 0.98 2.46
C VAL A 32 -9.14 2.18 3.05
N LYS A 33 -9.50 2.16 4.34
CA LYS A 33 -10.17 3.29 5.03
C LYS A 33 -9.30 4.54 5.06
N GLU A 34 -7.98 4.38 5.05
CA GLU A 34 -7.03 5.50 5.09
C GLU A 34 -6.97 6.29 3.77
N LEU A 35 -7.54 5.77 2.68
CA LEU A 35 -7.63 6.45 1.39
C LEU A 35 -8.37 7.79 1.46
N ASN A 36 -9.22 7.96 2.49
CA ASN A 36 -9.98 9.19 2.68
C ASN A 36 -9.14 10.35 3.26
N LYS A 37 -7.94 10.08 3.80
CA LYS A 37 -7.05 11.11 4.33
C LYS A 37 -6.65 12.08 3.21
N GLU A 38 -6.70 13.37 3.50
CA GLU A 38 -6.48 14.44 2.51
C GLU A 38 -5.10 14.37 1.84
N LEU A 39 -4.09 13.91 2.58
CA LEU A 39 -2.73 13.69 2.08
C LEU A 39 -2.65 12.52 1.07
N VAL A 40 -3.42 11.45 1.30
CA VAL A 40 -3.42 10.26 0.44
C VAL A 40 -4.07 10.58 -0.91
N LYS A 41 -5.09 11.43 -0.93
CA LYS A 41 -5.75 11.90 -2.15
C LYS A 41 -4.81 12.69 -3.07
N LYS A 42 -3.75 13.31 -2.53
CA LYS A 42 -2.73 14.02 -3.31
C LYS A 42 -1.68 13.10 -3.94
N ALA A 43 -1.64 11.81 -3.55
CA ALA A 43 -0.69 10.86 -4.09
C ALA A 43 -1.02 10.47 -5.54
N ASN A 44 0.04 10.28 -6.34
CA ASN A 44 -0.13 9.73 -7.69
C ASN A 44 -0.41 8.22 -7.61
N VAL A 45 0.26 7.53 -6.69
CA VAL A 45 0.12 6.09 -6.45
C VAL A 45 -0.09 5.85 -4.95
N VAL A 46 -1.05 4.99 -4.60
CA VAL A 46 -1.25 4.51 -3.25
C VAL A 46 -0.98 3.01 -3.20
N ILE A 47 -0.15 2.58 -2.26
CA ILE A 47 0.19 1.18 -2.02
C ILE A 47 -0.50 0.75 -0.73
N VAL A 48 -1.48 -0.15 -0.83
CA VAL A 48 -2.12 -0.77 0.33
C VAL A 48 -1.35 -2.03 0.66
N VAL A 49 -0.70 -2.06 1.82
CA VAL A 49 0.06 -3.23 2.27
C VAL A 49 -0.85 -4.06 3.17
N ARG A 50 -1.51 -5.08 2.59
CA ARG A 50 -2.25 -6.05 3.39
C ARG A 50 -1.25 -7.05 3.94
N ASN A 51 -0.83 -6.87 5.19
CA ASN A 51 0.02 -7.83 5.86
C ASN A 51 -0.78 -9.12 6.05
N SER A 52 -0.55 -10.14 5.23
CA SER A 52 -1.17 -11.45 5.39
C SER A 52 -0.44 -12.29 6.43
N GLU A 53 -0.17 -11.72 7.59
CA GLU A 53 0.39 -12.43 8.75
C GLU A 53 -0.65 -12.39 9.90
N GLY A 54 -1.42 -13.48 9.99
CA GLY A 54 -2.51 -13.74 10.96
C GLY A 54 -3.87 -13.81 10.26
N ILE A 55 -4.62 -14.91 10.20
CA ILE A 55 -4.63 -16.16 10.98
C ILE A 55 -5.16 -17.25 10.03
N SER A 56 -4.42 -18.34 9.82
CA SER A 56 -5.04 -19.62 9.45
C SER A 56 -5.63 -20.18 10.73
N GLU A 57 -6.75 -19.63 11.19
CA GLU A 57 -7.55 -20.31 12.20
C GLU A 57 -8.40 -21.27 11.39
N ALA A 58 -8.02 -22.55 11.51
CA ALA A 58 -8.81 -23.66 11.06
C ALA A 58 -10.24 -23.47 11.60
N LEU A 59 -11.18 -23.26 10.69
CA LEU A 59 -12.60 -23.51 10.93
C LEU A 59 -12.84 -24.96 10.49
N ASP A 60 -12.61 -25.89 11.42
CA ASP A 60 -13.29 -27.19 11.52
C ASP A 60 -13.96 -27.24 12.90
#